data_AF-A0A8J8KLX2-F1
#
_entry.id   AF-A0A8J8KLX2-F1
#
_cell.length_a   1.000
_cell.length_b   1.000
_cell.length_c   1.000
_cell.angle_alpha   90.00
_cell.angle_beta   90.00
_cell.angle_gamma   90.00
#
_symmetry.space_group_name_H-M   'P 1'
#
loop_
_entity.id
_entity.type
_entity.pdbx_description
1 polymer ?
#
loop_
_entity_poly.entity_id
_entity_poly.type
_entity_poly.pdbx_seq_one_letter_code
_entity_poly.pdbx_strand_id
1 'polypeptide(L)'
;MKITSPDKTYTGESRYGEVVLQFEDGVAKFDGELPVGVRQYLVGAGYGLGSKSPAEPDETPTPADPRDVTHVQGGTPLRDAAVDPQPEDYLPPTNAGKDGEDGNPHGPNVVAPQIHASTGQPVVPGPVGTYEERDIEDEDGNVTGKVGVVTSDPDAQAERETEYAQRALVGNEPVPTVLEEIGAKANPETANPDGEDDEDSDDGEDPAELKGAALDAALEEAGLSKSGTADEKRARLAEHRKA
;
A
#
# COMPACT_ATOMS: atom_id res chain seq x y z
N MET A 1 -0.40 36.41 41.74
CA MET A 1 -0.69 37.17 40.50
C MET A 1 -2.08 36.85 39.98
N LYS A 2 -2.71 37.79 39.27
CA LYS A 2 -4.01 37.61 38.61
C LYS A 2 -3.80 37.15 37.16
N ILE A 3 -4.55 36.15 36.73
CA ILE A 3 -4.58 35.65 35.34
C ILE A 3 -6.01 35.77 34.85
N THR A 4 -6.22 36.41 33.70
CA THR A 4 -7.56 36.66 33.15
C THR A 4 -7.70 35.93 31.81
N SER A 5 -8.71 35.09 31.70
CA SER A 5 -9.08 34.37 30.48
C SER A 5 -9.62 35.32 29.41
N PRO A 6 -9.36 35.06 28.12
CA PRO A 6 -10.06 35.76 27.03
C PRO A 6 -11.58 35.50 27.07
N ASP A 7 -12.01 34.32 27.51
CA ASP A 7 -13.41 34.04 27.82
C ASP A 7 -13.72 34.40 29.27
N LYS A 8 -14.45 35.51 29.46
CA LYS A 8 -14.86 36.05 30.76
C LYS A 8 -15.87 35.17 31.50
N THR A 9 -16.48 34.20 30.83
CA THR A 9 -17.46 33.29 31.43
C THR A 9 -16.85 31.97 31.87
N TYR A 10 -15.58 31.72 31.52
CA TYR A 10 -14.91 30.46 31.81
C TYR A 10 -14.71 30.26 33.33
N THR A 11 -15.28 29.18 33.86
CA THR A 11 -15.10 28.72 35.23
C THR A 11 -14.70 27.26 35.22
N GLY A 12 -13.57 26.92 35.85
CA GLY A 12 -13.03 25.57 35.83
C GLY A 12 -11.55 25.48 36.16
N GLU A 13 -11.03 24.25 36.13
CA GLU A 13 -9.60 23.98 36.34
C GLU A 13 -8.88 23.82 35.00
N SER A 14 -7.74 24.50 34.84
CA SER A 14 -6.83 24.34 33.72
C SER A 14 -5.44 23.93 34.22
N ARG A 15 -4.86 22.89 33.62
CA ARG A 15 -3.56 22.35 34.01
C ARG A 15 -2.52 22.58 32.92
N TYR A 16 -1.38 23.14 33.31
CA TYR A 16 -0.22 23.44 32.46
C TYR A 16 1.04 22.80 33.07
N GLY A 17 1.25 21.52 32.79
CA GLY A 17 2.27 20.72 33.46
C GLY A 17 1.96 20.55 34.95
N GLU A 18 2.85 21.05 35.82
CA GLU A 18 2.67 21.05 37.28
C GLU A 18 1.84 22.24 37.78
N VAL A 19 1.61 23.26 36.94
CA VAL A 19 0.83 24.45 37.31
C VAL A 19 -0.65 24.17 37.11
N VAL A 20 -1.43 24.29 38.19
CA VAL A 20 -2.89 24.20 38.16
C VAL A 20 -3.48 25.58 38.41
N LEU A 21 -4.32 26.04 37.49
CA LEU A 21 -5.03 27.32 37.58
C LEU A 21 -6.53 27.05 37.74
N GLN A 22 -7.10 27.53 38.83
CA GLN A 22 -8.55 27.52 39.03
C GLN A 22 -9.12 28.88 38.64
N PHE A 23 -9.98 28.86 37.62
CA PHE A 23 -10.67 30.03 37.10
C PHE A 23 -12.08 30.11 37.68
N GLU A 24 -12.45 31.30 38.13
CA GLU A 24 -13.81 31.69 38.49
C GLU A 24 -14.15 32.96 37.70
N ASP A 25 -15.21 32.92 36.89
CA ASP A 25 -15.64 34.02 36.02
C ASP A 25 -14.49 34.62 35.20
N GLY A 26 -13.72 33.74 34.55
CA GLY A 26 -12.59 34.09 33.71
C GLY A 26 -11.36 34.60 34.48
N VAL A 27 -11.31 34.49 35.81
CA VAL A 27 -10.19 34.97 36.62
C VAL A 27 -9.60 33.84 37.47
N ALA A 28 -8.30 33.62 37.35
CA ALA A 28 -7.53 32.77 38.25
C ALA A 28 -6.57 33.60 39.11
N LYS A 29 -6.41 33.20 40.38
CA LYS A 29 -5.35 33.70 41.27
C LYS A 29 -4.29 32.62 41.39
N PHE A 30 -3.04 33.00 41.17
CA PHE A 30 -1.90 32.09 41.28
C PHE A 30 -0.84 32.68 42.19
N ASP A 31 -0.47 31.98 43.26
CA ASP A 31 0.55 32.46 44.20
C ASP A 31 1.93 31.95 43.77
N GLY A 32 2.79 32.89 43.35
CA GLY A 32 4.15 32.60 42.88
C GLY A 32 4.44 33.16 41.50
N GLU A 33 5.58 32.74 40.94
CA GLU A 33 6.01 33.08 39.59
C GLU A 33 5.71 31.90 38.66
N LEU A 34 5.07 32.17 37.53
CA LEU A 34 4.79 31.14 36.52
C LEU A 34 6.09 30.71 35.82
N PRO A 35 6.29 29.41 35.53
CA PRO A 35 7.34 28.96 34.65
C PRO A 35 7.29 29.67 33.28
N VAL A 36 8.45 29.94 32.70
CA VAL A 36 8.57 30.76 31.46
C VAL A 36 7.71 30.20 30.32
N GLY A 37 7.66 28.88 30.14
CA GLY A 37 6.86 28.24 29.11
C GLY A 37 5.36 28.44 29.29
N VAL A 38 4.85 28.30 30.53
CA VAL A 38 3.44 28.54 30.86
C VAL A 38 3.09 30.01 30.64
N ARG A 39 3.98 30.92 31.04
CA ARG A 39 3.79 32.36 30.80
C ARG A 39 3.70 32.71 29.31
N GLN A 40 4.59 32.17 28.49
CA GLN A 40 4.59 32.40 27.04
C GLN A 40 3.34 31.84 26.39
N TYR A 41 2.93 30.63 26.78
CA TYR A 41 1.68 30.02 26.30
C TYR A 41 0.48 30.89 26.63
N LEU A 42 0.32 31.30 27.90
CA LEU A 42 -0.82 32.11 28.33
C LEU A 42 -0.87 33.45 27.56
N VAL A 43 0.26 34.11 27.35
CA VAL A 43 0.31 35.34 26.52
C VAL A 43 -0.08 35.06 25.07
N GLY A 44 0.47 33.99 24.46
CA GLY A 44 0.17 33.61 23.07
C GLY A 44 -1.28 33.18 22.86
N ALA A 45 -1.90 32.58 23.87
CA ALA A 45 -3.31 32.22 23.89
C ALA A 45 -4.25 33.38 24.28
N GLY A 46 -3.72 34.60 24.46
CA GLY A 46 -4.51 35.81 24.71
C GLY A 46 -4.90 36.07 26.16
N TYR A 47 -4.37 35.32 27.14
CA TYR A 47 -4.64 35.57 28.56
C TYR A 47 -3.97 36.87 29.05
N GLY A 48 -4.67 37.59 29.91
CA GLY A 48 -4.15 38.74 30.64
C GLY A 48 -3.34 38.31 31.86
N LEU A 49 -2.11 38.79 31.99
CA LEU A 49 -1.25 38.50 33.15
C LEU A 49 -1.02 39.76 34.00
N GLY A 50 -1.33 39.67 35.29
CA GLY A 50 -1.19 40.77 36.25
C GLY A 50 -2.17 41.91 35.97
N SER A 51 -1.63 43.08 35.62
CA SER A 51 -2.41 44.27 35.25
C SER A 51 -2.68 44.38 33.75
N LYS A 52 -2.13 43.48 32.92
CA LYS A 52 -2.39 43.47 31.48
C LYS A 52 -3.75 42.83 31.21
N SER A 53 -4.60 43.53 30.48
CA SER A 53 -5.87 42.98 29.98
C SER A 53 -5.61 41.79 29.04
N PRO A 54 -6.50 40.79 29.01
CA PRO A 54 -6.47 39.76 27.97
C PRO A 54 -6.61 40.41 26.60
N ALA A 55 -6.02 39.77 25.59
CA ALA A 55 -6.30 40.15 24.21
C ALA A 55 -7.80 39.92 23.97
N GLU A 56 -8.47 40.89 23.37
CA GLU A 56 -9.81 40.63 22.88
C GLU A 56 -9.69 39.52 21.82
N PRO A 57 -10.56 38.51 21.84
CA PRO A 57 -10.59 37.54 20.77
C PRO A 57 -10.76 38.32 19.47
N ASP A 58 -9.85 38.13 18.52
CA ASP A 58 -10.03 38.65 17.18
C ASP A 58 -11.43 38.24 16.74
N GLU A 59 -12.23 39.20 16.27
CA GLU A 59 -13.56 38.90 15.75
C GLU A 59 -13.40 37.74 14.78
N THR A 60 -14.13 36.64 15.02
CA THR A 60 -14.07 35.47 14.13
C THR A 60 -14.28 36.02 12.72
N PRO A 61 -13.28 35.92 11.83
CA PRO A 61 -13.38 36.51 10.53
C PRO A 61 -14.66 35.96 9.91
N THR A 62 -15.55 36.84 9.50
CA THR A 62 -16.75 36.41 8.77
C THR A 62 -16.28 35.51 7.64
N PRO A 63 -16.78 34.26 7.55
CA PRO A 63 -16.42 33.38 6.45
C PRO A 63 -16.59 34.17 5.15
N ALA A 64 -15.55 34.20 4.32
CA ALA A 64 -15.63 34.91 3.05
C ALA A 64 -16.87 34.41 2.30
N ASP A 65 -17.73 35.32 1.83
CA ASP A 65 -18.88 34.92 1.02
C ASP A 65 -18.31 34.16 -0.19
N PRO A 66 -18.69 32.89 -0.42
CA PRO A 66 -18.16 32.12 -1.54
C PRO A 66 -18.41 32.78 -2.90
N ARG A 67 -19.34 33.74 -3.00
CA ARG A 67 -19.57 34.57 -4.19
C ARG A 67 -18.52 35.67 -4.40
N ASP A 68 -17.82 36.06 -3.34
CA ASP A 68 -16.80 37.11 -3.33
C ASP A 68 -15.37 36.53 -3.35
N VAL A 69 -15.23 35.20 -3.29
CA VAL A 69 -13.93 34.52 -3.36
C VAL A 69 -13.46 34.43 -4.82
N THR A 70 -12.50 35.28 -5.16
CA THR A 70 -11.75 35.16 -6.42
C THR A 70 -10.89 33.89 -6.36
N HIS A 71 -11.17 32.92 -7.24
CA HIS A 71 -10.34 31.73 -7.36
C HIS A 71 -9.04 32.10 -8.09
N VAL A 72 -7.94 32.19 -7.34
CA VAL A 72 -6.60 32.35 -7.92
C VAL A 72 -5.94 30.98 -7.92
N GLN A 73 -5.81 30.39 -9.10
CA GLN A 73 -5.05 29.16 -9.25
C GLN A 73 -3.56 29.49 -9.19
N GLY A 74 -2.92 29.15 -8.07
CA GLY A 74 -1.47 29.24 -7.91
C GLY A 74 -0.81 27.97 -8.48
N GLY A 75 0.08 28.15 -9.46
CA GLY A 75 0.81 27.06 -10.11
C GLY A 75 0.06 26.43 -11.29
N THR A 76 0.62 25.37 -11.86
CA THR A 76 -0.03 24.59 -12.92
C THR A 76 -1.28 23.91 -12.35
N PRO A 77 -2.42 23.89 -13.06
CA PRO A 77 -3.58 23.12 -12.63
C PRO A 77 -3.20 21.69 -12.29
N LEU A 78 -3.69 21.18 -11.15
CA LEU A 78 -3.63 19.76 -10.85
C LEU A 78 -4.48 19.06 -11.92
N ARG A 79 -3.79 18.55 -12.94
CA ARG A 79 -4.35 17.76 -14.02
C ARG A 79 -4.05 16.31 -13.71
N ASP A 80 -5.08 15.49 -13.73
CA ASP A 80 -4.91 14.05 -13.60
C ASP A 80 -4.63 13.46 -14.98
N ALA A 81 -3.41 12.97 -15.17
CA ALA A 81 -2.99 12.33 -16.41
C ALA A 81 -3.78 11.04 -16.71
N ALA A 82 -4.46 10.45 -15.72
CA ALA A 82 -5.38 9.33 -15.94
C ALA A 82 -6.70 9.76 -16.58
N VAL A 83 -7.06 11.05 -16.51
CA VAL A 83 -8.32 11.60 -17.02
C VAL A 83 -8.11 12.42 -18.29
N ASP A 84 -7.07 13.26 -18.32
CA ASP A 84 -6.73 14.13 -19.45
C ASP A 84 -5.22 14.02 -19.71
N PRO A 85 -4.73 12.98 -20.40
CA PRO A 85 -3.30 12.83 -20.65
C PRO A 85 -2.80 13.83 -21.70
N GLN A 86 -1.57 14.30 -21.51
CA GLN A 86 -0.85 15.17 -22.44
C GLN A 86 0.47 14.51 -22.87
N PRO A 87 1.03 14.87 -24.03
CA PRO A 87 2.25 14.26 -24.54
C PRO A 87 3.46 14.33 -23.59
N GLU A 88 3.51 15.33 -22.72
CA GLU A 88 4.59 15.54 -21.75
C GLU A 88 4.42 14.76 -20.45
N ASP A 89 3.30 14.06 -20.26
CA ASP A 89 3.11 13.22 -19.07
C ASP A 89 4.08 12.05 -19.05
N TYR A 90 4.64 11.79 -17.87
CA TYR A 90 5.46 10.61 -17.66
C TYR A 90 4.56 9.38 -17.55
N LEU A 91 4.51 8.59 -18.62
CA LEU A 91 3.79 7.31 -18.69
C LEU A 91 2.32 7.46 -18.23
N PRO A 92 1.46 8.17 -18.97
CA PRO A 92 0.03 8.17 -18.69
C PRO A 92 -0.59 6.80 -19.07
N PRO A 93 -1.70 6.40 -18.42
CA PRO A 93 -2.44 5.21 -18.83
C PRO A 93 -2.75 5.18 -20.32
N THR A 94 -2.57 4.01 -20.92
CA THR A 94 -2.92 3.78 -22.31
C THR A 94 -4.43 3.96 -22.44
N ASN A 95 -4.86 4.71 -23.47
CA ASN A 95 -6.25 5.06 -23.75
C ASN A 95 -6.92 6.05 -22.79
N ALA A 96 -6.23 6.57 -21.76
CA ALA A 96 -6.78 7.65 -20.94
C ALA A 96 -7.24 8.84 -21.79
N GLY A 97 -8.35 9.48 -21.41
CA GLY A 97 -8.89 10.67 -22.07
C GLY A 97 -9.49 10.45 -23.47
N LYS A 98 -9.59 9.21 -23.96
CA LYS A 98 -10.35 8.89 -25.18
C LYS A 98 -11.86 9.04 -24.96
N ASP A 99 -12.60 9.27 -26.05
CA ASP A 99 -14.05 9.39 -25.99
C ASP A 99 -14.73 8.05 -25.65
N GLY A 100 -15.77 8.09 -24.81
CA GLY A 100 -16.63 6.94 -24.51
C GLY A 100 -16.01 5.92 -23.56
N GLU A 101 -16.44 4.65 -23.66
CA GLU A 101 -15.96 3.53 -22.82
C GLU A 101 -14.47 3.23 -23.03
N ASP A 102 -13.89 3.68 -24.13
CA ASP A 102 -12.48 3.45 -24.45
C ASP A 102 -11.53 4.28 -23.56
N GLY A 103 -11.99 5.44 -23.06
CA GLY A 103 -11.21 6.32 -22.18
C GLY A 103 -11.79 6.47 -20.78
N ASN A 104 -12.75 5.63 -20.40
CA ASN A 104 -13.28 5.58 -19.05
C ASN A 104 -12.17 5.15 -18.07
N PRO A 105 -11.73 6.00 -17.13
CA PRO A 105 -10.62 5.69 -16.23
C PRO A 105 -10.91 4.52 -15.27
N HIS A 106 -12.18 4.13 -15.15
CA HIS A 106 -12.61 2.93 -14.40
C HIS A 106 -13.04 1.77 -15.31
N GLY A 107 -12.94 1.95 -16.63
CA GLY A 107 -13.26 0.92 -17.62
C GLY A 107 -12.07 0.00 -17.89
N PRO A 108 -12.31 -1.22 -18.40
CA PRO A 108 -11.25 -2.19 -18.66
C PRO A 108 -10.28 -1.77 -19.77
N ASN A 109 -10.62 -0.73 -20.53
CA ASN A 109 -9.87 -0.28 -21.71
C ASN A 109 -8.75 0.71 -21.37
N VAL A 110 -8.76 1.32 -20.18
CA VAL A 110 -7.71 2.23 -19.71
C VAL A 110 -6.74 1.43 -18.85
N VAL A 111 -5.53 1.21 -19.38
CA VAL A 111 -4.53 0.34 -18.75
C VAL A 111 -3.35 1.19 -18.29
N ALA A 112 -3.00 1.11 -17.00
CA ALA A 112 -1.80 1.74 -16.49
C ALA A 112 -0.59 1.27 -17.31
N PRO A 113 0.28 2.19 -17.76
CA PRO A 113 1.47 1.78 -18.47
C PRO A 113 2.30 1.00 -17.47
N GLN A 114 2.59 -0.24 -17.84
CA GLN A 114 3.24 -1.17 -16.98
C GLN A 114 4.65 -0.66 -16.68
N ILE A 115 4.86 -0.05 -15.51
CA ILE A 115 6.19 0.34 -15.03
C ILE A 115 7.10 -0.89 -14.86
N HIS A 116 6.54 -2.11 -14.92
CA HIS A 116 7.20 -3.39 -14.68
C HIS A 116 6.85 -4.55 -15.64
N ALA A 117 5.94 -4.38 -16.61
CA ALA A 117 5.45 -5.49 -17.44
C ALA A 117 5.62 -5.27 -18.96
N SER A 118 6.34 -4.21 -19.38
CA SER A 118 7.06 -4.29 -20.65
C SER A 118 8.04 -5.45 -20.58
N THR A 119 7.69 -6.56 -21.22
CA THR A 119 8.52 -7.76 -21.36
C THR A 119 9.95 -7.38 -21.70
N GLY A 120 10.90 -7.70 -20.82
CA GLY A 120 12.34 -7.57 -21.10
C GLY A 120 13.20 -6.96 -20.01
N GLN A 121 12.63 -6.37 -18.95
CA GLN A 121 13.41 -6.08 -17.74
C GLN A 121 13.21 -7.23 -16.75
N PRO A 122 14.16 -8.18 -16.64
CA PRO A 122 14.05 -9.22 -15.64
C PRO A 122 14.09 -8.56 -14.27
N VAL A 123 13.00 -8.72 -13.50
CA VAL A 123 13.09 -8.60 -12.05
C VAL A 123 14.02 -9.73 -11.63
N VAL A 124 15.26 -9.39 -11.28
CA VAL A 124 16.22 -10.37 -10.78
C VAL A 124 15.76 -10.74 -9.38
N PRO A 125 15.22 -11.95 -9.14
CA PRO A 125 14.92 -12.40 -7.80
C PRO A 125 16.27 -12.71 -7.16
N GLY A 126 16.92 -11.68 -6.62
CA GLY A 126 18.15 -11.80 -5.87
C GLY A 126 17.82 -12.10 -4.41
N PRO A 127 18.65 -12.87 -3.70
CA PRO A 127 18.53 -12.98 -2.26
C PRO A 127 18.63 -11.58 -1.63
N VAL A 128 17.54 -11.11 -1.01
CA VAL A 128 17.45 -9.86 -0.21
C VAL A 128 18.25 -9.94 1.11
N GLY A 129 18.97 -11.04 1.30
CA GLY A 129 19.73 -11.37 2.48
C GLY A 129 20.25 -12.79 2.45
N THR A 130 21.07 -13.16 3.43
CA THR A 130 21.48 -14.55 3.63
C THR A 130 20.38 -15.30 4.38
N TYR A 131 20.00 -16.48 3.88
CA TYR A 131 19.10 -17.38 4.59
C TYR A 131 19.92 -18.30 5.50
N GLU A 132 19.62 -18.28 6.79
CA GLU A 132 20.21 -19.17 7.79
C GLU A 132 19.09 -19.90 8.53
N GLU A 133 19.16 -21.22 8.62
CA GLU A 133 18.32 -21.96 9.56
C GLU A 133 18.92 -21.85 10.96
N ARG A 134 18.12 -21.39 11.91
CA ARG A 134 18.47 -21.36 13.33
C ARG A 134 17.61 -22.33 14.10
N ASP A 135 18.24 -23.06 15.00
CA ASP A 135 17.52 -23.92 15.94
C ASP A 135 16.73 -23.05 16.93
N ILE A 136 15.48 -23.44 17.17
CA ILE A 136 14.62 -22.84 18.19
C ILE A 136 14.76 -23.70 19.44
N GLU A 137 15.38 -23.17 20.48
CA GLU A 137 15.56 -23.85 21.76
C GLU A 137 14.44 -23.47 22.74
N ASP A 138 13.96 -24.42 23.53
CA ASP A 138 13.08 -24.14 24.68
C ASP A 138 13.85 -23.58 25.89
N GLU A 139 13.14 -23.25 26.98
CA GLU A 139 13.75 -22.70 28.21
C GLU A 139 14.78 -23.66 28.85
N ASP A 140 14.74 -24.95 28.52
CA ASP A 140 15.64 -26.00 28.99
C ASP A 140 16.80 -26.27 28.01
N GLY A 141 16.87 -25.55 26.89
CA GLY A 141 17.92 -25.66 25.88
C GLY A 141 17.73 -26.82 24.88
N ASN A 142 16.54 -27.41 24.79
CA ASN A 142 16.25 -28.45 23.79
C ASN A 142 15.76 -27.83 22.49
N VAL A 143 16.27 -28.31 21.36
CA VAL A 143 15.82 -27.87 20.03
C VAL A 143 14.39 -28.39 19.78
N THR A 144 13.43 -27.47 19.68
CA THR A 144 12.01 -27.73 19.43
C THR A 144 11.60 -27.51 17.97
N GLY A 145 12.44 -26.84 17.19
CA GLY A 145 12.20 -26.58 15.78
C GLY A 145 13.35 -25.85 15.11
N LYS A 146 13.16 -25.50 13.84
CA LYS A 146 14.06 -24.65 13.06
C LYS A 146 13.28 -23.46 12.52
N VAL A 147 13.88 -22.28 12.55
CA VAL A 147 13.35 -21.07 11.91
C VAL A 147 14.31 -20.61 10.83
N GLY A 148 13.77 -20.29 9.66
CA GLY A 148 14.51 -19.60 8.61
C GLY A 148 14.65 -18.12 8.94
N VAL A 149 15.88 -17.64 9.13
CA VAL A 149 16.18 -16.23 9.34
C VAL A 149 16.81 -15.68 8.08
N VAL A 150 16.17 -14.67 7.49
CA VAL A 150 16.76 -13.89 6.40
C VAL A 150 17.44 -12.67 7.00
N THR A 151 18.76 -12.62 6.89
CA THR A 151 19.55 -11.46 7.34
C THR A 151 19.84 -10.57 6.16
N SER A 152 19.23 -9.39 6.10
CA SER A 152 19.50 -8.40 5.05
C SER A 152 20.90 -7.81 5.21
N ASP A 153 21.70 -7.88 4.14
CA ASP A 153 22.98 -7.19 4.03
C ASP A 153 22.91 -6.21 2.85
N PRO A 154 22.55 -4.93 3.11
CA PRO A 154 22.33 -3.96 2.06
C PRO A 154 23.61 -3.60 1.31
N ASP A 155 24.78 -3.65 1.97
CA ASP A 155 26.06 -3.33 1.35
C ASP A 155 26.45 -4.45 0.36
N ALA A 156 26.35 -5.71 0.79
CA ALA A 156 26.58 -6.85 -0.09
C ALA A 156 25.55 -6.91 -1.24
N GLN A 157 24.32 -6.45 -1.02
CA GLN A 157 23.32 -6.34 -2.08
C GLN A 157 23.70 -5.26 -3.10
N ALA A 158 24.09 -4.06 -2.64
CA ALA A 158 24.49 -2.97 -3.51
C ALA A 158 25.73 -3.32 -4.36
N GLU A 159 26.69 -4.08 -3.81
CA GLU A 159 27.84 -4.59 -4.56
C GLU A 159 27.41 -5.53 -5.70
N ARG A 160 26.51 -6.49 -5.43
CA ARG A 160 25.99 -7.41 -6.46
C ARG A 160 25.22 -6.69 -7.55
N GLU A 161 24.36 -5.74 -7.18
CA GLU A 161 23.58 -4.94 -8.14
C GLU A 161 24.49 -4.07 -9.01
N THR A 162 25.54 -3.50 -8.41
CA THR A 162 26.55 -2.70 -9.14
C THR A 162 27.33 -3.57 -10.12
N GLU A 163 27.76 -4.76 -9.71
CA GLU A 163 28.45 -5.71 -10.59
C GLU A 163 27.55 -6.14 -11.75
N TYR A 164 26.29 -6.49 -11.47
CA TYR A 164 25.31 -6.82 -12.49
C TYR A 164 25.12 -5.68 -13.49
N ALA A 165 24.90 -4.45 -13.00
CA ALA A 165 24.73 -3.29 -13.86
C ALA A 165 25.98 -3.04 -14.73
N GLN A 166 27.18 -3.21 -14.16
CA GLN A 166 28.42 -3.01 -14.90
C GLN A 166 28.60 -4.07 -16.01
N ARG A 167 28.25 -5.33 -15.76
CA ARG A 167 28.39 -6.41 -16.75
C ARG A 167 27.28 -6.40 -17.80
N ALA A 168 26.03 -6.34 -17.37
CA ALA A 168 24.88 -6.44 -18.24
C ALA A 168 24.58 -5.14 -19.01
N LEU A 169 24.62 -3.98 -18.34
CA LEU A 169 24.21 -2.70 -18.95
C LEU A 169 25.38 -1.96 -19.60
N VAL A 170 26.56 -2.00 -18.99
CA VAL A 170 27.75 -1.30 -19.53
C VAL A 170 28.58 -2.24 -20.41
N GLY A 171 28.78 -3.49 -19.98
CA GLY A 171 29.52 -4.51 -20.72
C GLY A 171 28.76 -5.16 -21.88
N ASN A 172 27.45 -4.95 -21.98
CA ASN A 172 26.55 -5.64 -22.91
C ASN A 172 26.68 -7.18 -22.85
N GLU A 173 27.03 -7.73 -21.68
CA GLU A 173 27.03 -9.17 -21.50
C GLU A 173 25.59 -9.71 -21.52
N PRO A 174 25.35 -10.92 -22.08
CA PRO A 174 24.02 -11.52 -22.06
C PRO A 174 23.52 -11.67 -20.63
N VAL A 175 22.39 -11.01 -20.32
CA VAL A 175 21.75 -11.02 -18.99
C VAL A 175 21.60 -12.43 -18.41
N PRO A 176 21.15 -13.46 -19.16
CA PRO A 176 21.02 -14.81 -18.61
C PRO A 176 22.34 -15.37 -18.06
N THR A 177 23.46 -15.08 -18.74
CA THR A 177 24.79 -15.53 -18.33
C THR A 177 25.27 -14.83 -17.06
N VAL A 178 25.06 -13.52 -16.97
CA VAL A 178 25.42 -12.76 -15.75
C VAL A 178 24.60 -13.23 -14.56
N LEU A 179 23.31 -13.51 -14.75
CA LEU A 179 22.41 -13.97 -13.70
C LEU A 179 22.77 -15.37 -13.16
N GLU A 180 23.10 -16.31 -14.04
CA GLU A 180 23.57 -17.64 -13.64
C GLU A 180 24.87 -17.57 -12.83
N GLU A 181 25.81 -16.70 -13.21
CA GLU A 181 27.10 -16.56 -12.55
C GLU A 181 27.03 -15.88 -11.18
N ILE A 182 26.15 -14.88 -11.00
CA ILE A 182 25.93 -14.24 -9.68
C ILE A 182 25.09 -15.10 -8.73
N GLY A 183 24.76 -16.34 -9.13
CA GLY A 183 24.03 -17.29 -8.29
C GLY A 183 22.54 -17.00 -8.18
N ALA A 184 21.98 -16.15 -9.05
CA ALA A 184 20.54 -15.98 -9.17
C ALA A 184 19.97 -17.25 -9.83
N LYS A 185 19.55 -18.21 -9.00
CA LYS A 185 18.72 -19.30 -9.50
C LYS A 185 17.39 -18.68 -9.90
N ALA A 186 17.06 -18.72 -11.18
CA ALA A 186 15.68 -18.51 -11.61
C ALA A 186 14.81 -19.41 -10.74
N ASN A 187 13.88 -18.83 -9.97
CA ASN A 187 12.90 -19.66 -9.28
C ASN A 187 12.00 -20.22 -10.40
N PRO A 188 12.07 -21.54 -10.70
CA PRO A 188 11.30 -22.12 -11.79
C PRO A 188 9.79 -21.98 -11.54
N GLU A 189 9.34 -21.73 -10.31
CA GLU A 189 7.93 -21.45 -9.99
C GLU A 189 7.47 -20.05 -10.42
N THR A 190 8.36 -19.07 -10.48
CA THR A 190 8.00 -17.69 -10.90
C THR A 190 8.17 -17.44 -12.39
N ALA A 191 8.68 -18.43 -13.12
CA ALA A 191 8.93 -18.35 -14.56
C ALA A 191 7.82 -19.01 -15.39
N ASN A 192 6.59 -19.06 -14.88
CA ASN A 192 5.42 -19.33 -15.71
C ASN A 192 4.89 -17.98 -16.24
N PRO A 193 5.08 -17.65 -17.52
CA PRO A 193 4.47 -16.47 -18.14
C PRO A 193 2.96 -16.65 -18.39
N ASP A 194 2.44 -17.86 -18.18
CA ASP A 194 1.01 -18.16 -18.23
C ASP A 194 0.47 -18.07 -16.79
N GLY A 195 0.29 -16.82 -16.34
CA GLY A 195 -0.42 -16.50 -15.10
C GLY A 195 -1.90 -16.83 -15.25
N GLU A 196 -2.24 -18.11 -15.19
CA GLU A 196 -3.55 -18.60 -14.77
C GLU A 196 -3.44 -18.98 -13.29
N ASP A 197 -3.17 -17.99 -12.44
CA ASP A 197 -3.60 -18.04 -11.04
C ASP A 197 -5.09 -17.66 -11.04
N ASP A 198 -5.92 -18.57 -11.53
CA ASP A 198 -7.35 -18.57 -11.21
C ASP A 198 -7.48 -19.23 -9.83
N GLU A 199 -7.57 -18.37 -8.82
CA GLU A 199 -8.06 -18.72 -7.50
C GLU A 199 -9.48 -19.32 -7.63
N ASP A 200 -9.63 -20.54 -7.13
CA ASP A 200 -10.88 -21.06 -6.53
C ASP A 200 -12.18 -20.93 -7.36
N SER A 201 -12.14 -21.29 -8.64
CA SER A 201 -13.32 -21.81 -9.32
C SER A 201 -13.13 -23.30 -9.59
N ASP A 202 -13.63 -24.13 -8.66
CA ASP A 202 -13.92 -25.55 -8.91
C ASP A 202 -15.11 -25.68 -9.88
N ASP A 203 -15.00 -25.00 -11.02
CA ASP A 203 -15.91 -25.12 -12.16
C ASP A 203 -15.40 -26.31 -12.98
N GLY A 204 -15.49 -27.51 -12.39
CA GLY A 204 -15.05 -28.73 -13.04
C GLY A 204 -15.59 -28.78 -14.48
N GLU A 205 -14.67 -28.81 -15.46
CA GLU A 205 -14.92 -28.70 -16.90
C GLU A 205 -16.25 -29.35 -17.30
N ASP A 206 -17.12 -28.62 -18.02
CA ASP A 206 -18.44 -29.13 -18.41
C ASP A 206 -18.30 -30.56 -19.00
N PRO A 207 -18.96 -31.58 -18.43
CA PRO A 207 -18.89 -32.95 -18.92
C PRO A 207 -19.20 -33.07 -20.42
N ALA A 208 -19.94 -32.12 -20.99
CA ALA A 208 -20.23 -32.04 -22.42
C ALA A 208 -18.97 -31.86 -23.29
N GLU A 209 -17.94 -31.20 -22.77
CA GLU A 209 -16.74 -30.82 -23.52
C GLU A 209 -15.65 -31.90 -23.48
N LEU A 210 -15.66 -32.76 -22.46
CA LEU A 210 -14.72 -33.87 -22.31
C LEU A 210 -14.83 -34.88 -23.47
N LYS A 211 -13.66 -35.30 -24.00
CA LYS A 211 -13.53 -36.24 -25.12
C LYS A 211 -12.42 -37.25 -24.87
N GLY A 212 -12.59 -38.47 -25.40
CA GLY A 212 -11.55 -39.49 -25.45
C GLY A 212 -10.98 -39.83 -24.07
N ALA A 213 -9.65 -39.79 -23.95
CA ALA A 213 -8.94 -40.17 -22.72
C ALA A 213 -9.29 -39.30 -21.50
N ALA A 214 -9.58 -38.01 -21.71
CA ALA A 214 -9.97 -37.10 -20.63
C ALA A 214 -11.31 -37.52 -19.99
N LEU A 215 -12.28 -37.94 -20.82
CA LEU A 215 -13.57 -38.44 -20.35
C LEU A 215 -13.43 -39.78 -19.60
N ASP A 216 -12.52 -40.66 -20.04
CA ASP A 216 -12.27 -41.93 -19.36
C ASP A 216 -11.54 -41.75 -18.02
N ALA A 217 -10.63 -40.77 -17.91
CA ALA A 217 -9.97 -40.42 -16.67
C ALA A 217 -10.96 -39.84 -15.64
N ALA A 218 -11.81 -38.90 -16.05
CA ALA A 218 -12.82 -38.31 -15.18
C ALA A 218 -13.84 -39.35 -14.66
N LEU A 219 -14.20 -40.34 -15.48
CA LEU A 219 -15.05 -41.46 -15.04
C LEU A 219 -14.34 -42.38 -14.05
N GLU A 220 -13.05 -42.66 -14.24
CA GLU A 220 -12.25 -43.48 -13.33
C GLU A 220 -12.10 -42.82 -11.96
N GLU A 221 -11.81 -41.53 -11.93
CA GLU A 221 -11.70 -40.73 -10.72
C GLU A 221 -13.02 -40.69 -9.94
N ALA A 222 -14.15 -40.56 -10.64
CA ALA A 222 -15.49 -40.65 -10.06
C ALA A 222 -15.93 -42.08 -9.69
N GLY A 223 -15.10 -43.11 -9.93
CA GLY A 223 -15.44 -44.51 -9.67
C GLY A 223 -16.57 -45.07 -10.56
N LEU A 224 -16.81 -44.46 -11.72
CA LEU A 224 -17.85 -44.80 -12.68
C LEU A 224 -17.33 -45.73 -13.79
N SER A 225 -18.24 -46.50 -14.42
CA SER A 225 -17.86 -47.39 -15.53
C SER A 225 -17.37 -46.61 -16.75
N LYS A 226 -16.29 -47.08 -17.39
CA LYS A 226 -15.74 -46.56 -18.67
C LYS A 226 -16.32 -47.23 -19.92
N SER A 227 -17.34 -48.09 -19.79
CA SER A 227 -18.00 -48.72 -20.94
C SER A 227 -19.07 -47.82 -21.58
N GLY A 228 -19.40 -48.06 -22.86
CA GLY A 228 -20.45 -47.34 -23.60
C GLY A 228 -19.94 -46.30 -24.61
N THR A 229 -20.88 -45.66 -25.29
CA THR A 229 -20.62 -44.54 -26.21
C THR A 229 -20.21 -43.27 -25.45
N ALA A 230 -19.60 -42.29 -26.14
CA ALA A 230 -19.18 -41.05 -25.52
C ALA A 230 -20.34 -40.30 -24.84
N ASP A 231 -21.52 -40.29 -25.45
CA ASP A 231 -22.70 -39.60 -24.90
C ASP A 231 -23.22 -40.28 -23.62
N GLU A 232 -23.23 -41.63 -23.58
CA GLU A 232 -23.59 -42.38 -22.38
C GLU A 232 -22.59 -42.21 -21.23
N LYS A 233 -21.31 -41.98 -21.55
CA LYS A 233 -20.25 -41.68 -20.60
C LYS A 233 -20.42 -40.30 -19.99
N ARG A 234 -20.65 -39.28 -20.83
CA ARG A 234 -20.90 -37.90 -20.38
C ARG A 234 -22.17 -37.79 -19.55
N ALA A 235 -23.25 -38.45 -19.96
CA ALA A 235 -24.50 -38.47 -19.22
C ALA A 235 -24.31 -39.00 -17.79
N ARG A 236 -23.55 -40.08 -17.62
CA ARG A 236 -23.21 -40.65 -16.29
C ARG A 236 -22.40 -39.68 -15.44
N LEU A 237 -21.37 -39.06 -16.02
CA LEU A 237 -20.53 -38.11 -15.29
C LEU A 237 -21.33 -36.87 -14.87
N ALA A 238 -22.22 -36.38 -15.75
CA ALA A 238 -23.11 -35.26 -15.47
C ALA A 238 -24.18 -35.59 -14.41
N GLU A 239 -24.67 -36.83 -14.35
CA GLU A 239 -25.59 -37.28 -13.29
C GLU A 239 -24.87 -37.39 -11.94
N HIS A 240 -23.65 -37.93 -11.92
CA HIS A 240 -22.83 -38.02 -10.70
C HIS A 240 -22.50 -36.64 -10.11
N ARG A 241 -22.13 -35.66 -10.93
CA ARG A 241 -21.84 -34.29 -10.46
C ARG A 241 -23.06 -33.53 -9.92
N LYS A 242 -24.28 -33.99 -10.23
CA LYS A 242 -25.52 -33.40 -9.71
C LYS A 242 -25.98 -34.00 -8.38
N ALA A 243 -25.43 -35.17 -8.00
CA ALA A 243 -25.80 -35.92 -6.81
C ALA A 243 -24.93 -35.53 -5.61
#